data_AF-A0A926XRY5-F1
#
_entry.id   AF-A0A926XRY5-F1
#
_cell.length_a   1.000
_cell.length_b   1.000
_cell.length_c   1.000
_cell.angle_alpha   90.00
_cell.angle_beta   90.00
_cell.angle_gamma   90.00
#
_symmetry.space_group_name_H-M   'P 1'
#
loop_
_entity.id
_entity.type
_entity.pdbx_description
1 polymer ?
#
loop_
_entity_poly.entity_id
_entity_poly.type
_entity_poly.pdbx_seq_one_letter_code
_entity_poly.pdbx_strand_id
1 'polypeptide(L)'
;MEILTLLLSGLLAGLTPPGFIVDTVAENQIRANLEGVEVVDVRVDNTPSYQVIAGKIDRVRVATRGVQLTPQIRVAALELETDPLNVDLAQLRGGGSNPLKALRQPLQAGVRLVLTEDDLNTALQSPMVQARIQKALVGVAGNFSKGGGNYRLASTRIDLLGKNRLRFEANLRLTGLTAEDLDRVLAAKPQDEVSKLQQGLRRVAMQLQGTEALDAAQLQSRLSALDIPQLQARVDRVQQLNLEDVQAFASEVEKLDLPSESQIFPRPLPAVDVAGLRSQLTALQGALATPRRGDNLAQRLQTINKLTNELQQPLEDLRSFFIAFQRINVANARPFTLEAKPLKISLESGIAIDSATKLRLVEPTAAIDDNPLPAFILQAFIGSINSGLDLRRWETSGYTIRLLQLEVNEDEIKTAAFVRLEPNGF
;
A
#
# COMPACT_ATOMS: atom_id res chain seq x y z
N MET A 1 9.86 5.03 -21.31
CA MET A 1 10.24 6.24 -22.08
C MET A 1 11.75 6.42 -22.15
N GLU A 2 12.49 6.08 -21.09
CA GLU A 2 13.97 6.13 -21.11
C GLU A 2 14.61 5.39 -22.28
N ILE A 3 14.12 4.19 -22.67
CA ILE A 3 14.69 3.46 -23.81
C ILE A 3 14.66 4.25 -25.12
N LEU A 4 13.52 4.87 -25.46
CA LEU A 4 13.42 5.67 -26.69
C LEU A 4 14.33 6.89 -26.60
N THR A 5 14.35 7.58 -25.47
CA THR A 5 15.25 8.71 -25.24
C THR A 5 16.72 8.32 -25.34
N LEU A 6 17.12 7.17 -24.79
CA LEU A 6 18.48 6.64 -24.85
C LEU A 6 18.88 6.28 -26.28
N LEU A 7 18.01 5.56 -27.01
CA LEU A 7 18.24 5.21 -28.41
C LEU A 7 18.37 6.45 -29.29
N LEU A 8 17.44 7.40 -29.16
CA LEU A 8 17.48 8.67 -29.88
C LEU A 8 18.71 9.49 -29.52
N SER A 9 19.07 9.56 -28.24
CA SER A 9 20.26 10.31 -27.81
C SER A 9 21.53 9.68 -28.37
N GLY A 10 21.61 8.35 -28.38
CA GLY A 10 22.72 7.62 -29.01
C GLY A 10 22.77 7.85 -30.52
N LEU A 11 21.62 7.77 -31.19
CA LEU A 11 21.47 8.06 -32.61
C LEU A 11 21.92 9.49 -32.95
N LEU A 12 21.39 10.49 -32.25
CA LEU A 12 21.68 11.91 -32.51
C LEU A 12 23.15 12.24 -32.21
N ALA A 13 23.72 11.67 -31.15
CA ALA A 13 25.16 11.81 -30.88
C ALA A 13 26.01 11.18 -32.01
N GLY A 14 25.55 10.08 -32.61
CA GLY A 14 26.20 9.43 -33.75
C GLY A 14 26.21 10.25 -35.04
N LEU A 15 25.41 11.32 -35.15
CA LEU A 15 25.39 12.24 -36.31
C LEU A 15 26.51 13.29 -36.30
N THR A 16 27.36 13.29 -35.25
CA THR A 16 28.37 14.34 -35.04
C THR A 16 29.71 14.18 -35.78
N PRO A 17 30.22 12.97 -36.13
CA PRO A 17 31.52 12.86 -36.77
C PRO A 17 31.50 13.23 -38.26
N PRO A 18 32.56 13.86 -38.78
CA PRO A 18 32.73 14.05 -40.22
C PRO A 18 33.14 12.72 -40.89
N GLY A 19 32.21 12.06 -41.60
CA GLY A 19 32.51 10.84 -42.36
C GLY A 19 31.27 10.13 -42.92
N PHE A 20 31.46 9.33 -43.97
CA PHE A 20 30.40 8.66 -44.75
C PHE A 20 29.77 7.43 -44.07
N ILE A 21 30.06 7.14 -42.80
CA ILE A 21 29.60 5.92 -42.11
C ILE A 21 28.74 6.29 -40.89
N VAL A 22 27.57 6.86 -41.16
CA VAL A 22 26.64 7.33 -40.12
C VAL A 22 26.03 6.15 -39.35
N ASP A 23 25.68 5.08 -40.07
CA ASP A 23 25.01 3.89 -39.51
C ASP A 23 25.86 3.21 -38.43
N THR A 24 27.10 2.85 -38.74
CA THR A 24 28.00 2.15 -37.79
C THR A 24 28.36 2.99 -36.58
N VAL A 25 28.49 4.32 -36.74
CA VAL A 25 28.73 5.20 -35.59
C VAL A 25 27.48 5.24 -34.69
N ALA A 26 26.29 5.40 -35.29
CA ALA A 26 25.04 5.39 -34.54
C ALA A 26 24.81 4.06 -33.82
N GLU A 27 25.09 2.92 -34.47
CA GLU A 27 25.03 1.58 -33.86
C GLU A 27 25.92 1.48 -32.62
N ASN A 28 27.19 1.88 -32.76
CA ASN A 28 28.16 1.81 -31.67
C ASN A 28 27.76 2.72 -30.50
N GLN A 29 27.26 3.93 -30.79
CA GLN A 29 26.85 4.86 -29.75
C GLN A 29 25.58 4.40 -29.04
N ILE A 30 24.61 3.84 -29.78
CA ILE A 30 23.43 3.21 -29.19
C ILE A 30 23.83 2.06 -28.28
N ARG A 31 24.70 1.15 -28.77
CA ARG A 31 25.19 0.02 -27.99
C ARG A 31 25.89 0.45 -26.71
N ALA A 32 26.69 1.52 -26.76
CA ALA A 32 27.42 2.06 -25.61
C ALA A 32 26.52 2.71 -24.54
N ASN A 33 25.32 3.16 -24.91
CA ASN A 33 24.37 3.82 -24.01
C ASN A 33 23.37 2.85 -23.35
N LEU A 34 23.43 1.56 -23.67
CA LEU A 34 22.55 0.52 -23.14
C LEU A 34 23.32 -0.34 -22.13
N GLU A 35 22.63 -0.84 -21.10
CA GLU A 35 23.23 -1.77 -20.11
C GLU A 35 23.70 -3.07 -20.79
N GLY A 36 22.94 -3.55 -21.76
CA GLY A 36 23.31 -4.68 -22.61
C GLY A 36 22.42 -4.76 -23.84
N VAL A 37 22.95 -5.31 -24.93
CA VAL A 37 22.18 -5.56 -26.15
C VAL A 37 22.86 -6.62 -27.00
N GLU A 38 22.06 -7.57 -27.53
CA GLU A 38 22.58 -8.64 -28.38
C GLU A 38 22.87 -8.09 -29.78
N VAL A 39 21.85 -7.47 -30.39
CA VAL A 39 21.92 -6.95 -31.76
C VAL A 39 21.40 -5.52 -31.80
N VAL A 40 22.12 -4.67 -32.52
CA VAL A 40 21.71 -3.31 -32.93
C VAL A 40 22.04 -3.21 -34.41
N ASP A 41 21.06 -2.83 -35.23
CA ASP A 41 21.19 -2.51 -36.65
C ASP A 41 20.56 -1.13 -36.86
N VAL A 42 21.30 -0.20 -37.48
CA VAL A 42 20.83 1.15 -37.76
C VAL A 42 20.96 1.43 -39.25
N ARG A 43 19.92 2.02 -39.83
CA ARG A 43 19.96 2.54 -41.20
C ARG A 43 19.47 3.97 -41.27
N VAL A 44 20.32 4.82 -41.82
CA VAL A 44 19.99 6.22 -42.12
C VAL A 44 19.81 6.36 -43.62
N ASP A 45 18.55 6.45 -44.04
CA ASP A 45 18.20 6.69 -45.44
C ASP A 45 18.18 8.21 -45.69
N ASN A 46 18.88 8.69 -46.73
CA ASN A 46 18.86 10.10 -47.11
C ASN A 46 19.17 10.31 -48.59
N THR A 47 18.28 10.98 -49.32
CA THR A 47 18.39 11.23 -50.76
C THR A 47 18.13 12.70 -51.10
N PRO A 48 19.15 13.45 -51.58
CA PRO A 48 20.55 13.08 -51.74
C PRO A 48 21.32 12.95 -50.41
N SER A 49 22.30 12.04 -50.36
CA SER A 49 23.05 11.69 -49.15
C SER A 49 23.76 12.86 -48.46
N TYR A 50 24.19 13.89 -49.20
CA TYR A 50 24.86 15.07 -48.63
C TYR A 50 23.99 15.91 -47.68
N GLN A 51 22.66 15.77 -47.71
CA GLN A 51 21.80 16.59 -46.83
C GLN A 51 21.94 16.24 -45.34
N VAL A 52 22.47 15.06 -44.99
CA VAL A 52 22.76 14.67 -43.60
C VAL A 52 23.74 15.66 -42.95
N ILE A 53 24.69 16.20 -43.73
CA ILE A 53 25.66 17.21 -43.27
C ILE A 53 24.98 18.55 -42.92
N ALA A 54 23.80 18.80 -43.47
CA ALA A 54 22.97 19.96 -43.12
C ALA A 54 22.01 19.68 -41.95
N GLY A 55 22.05 18.47 -41.39
CA GLY A 55 21.14 18.00 -40.34
C GLY A 55 19.77 17.58 -40.84
N LYS A 56 19.58 17.42 -42.16
CA LYS A 56 18.34 16.91 -42.76
C LYS A 56 18.48 15.42 -43.04
N ILE A 57 17.57 14.63 -42.50
CA ILE A 57 17.57 13.18 -42.61
C ILE A 57 16.18 12.74 -43.05
N ASP A 58 16.07 11.98 -44.13
CA ASP A 58 14.77 11.54 -44.64
C ASP A 58 14.12 10.49 -43.73
N ARG A 59 14.90 9.51 -43.24
CA ARG A 59 14.39 8.46 -42.37
C ARG A 59 15.51 7.76 -41.60
N VAL A 60 15.24 7.40 -40.36
CA VAL A 60 16.08 6.49 -39.58
C VAL A 60 15.30 5.24 -39.21
N ARG A 61 15.93 4.09 -39.39
CA ARG A 61 15.43 2.79 -38.92
C ARG A 61 16.42 2.21 -37.92
N VAL A 62 15.92 1.77 -36.77
CA VAL A 62 16.71 1.09 -35.75
C VAL A 62 16.02 -0.21 -35.44
N ALA A 63 16.74 -1.32 -35.49
CA ALA A 63 16.26 -2.62 -35.07
C ALA A 63 17.19 -3.17 -33.98
N THR A 64 16.61 -3.61 -32.87
CA THR A 64 17.36 -4.14 -31.74
C THR A 64 16.79 -5.46 -31.27
N ARG A 65 17.66 -6.30 -30.69
CA ARG A 65 17.28 -7.56 -30.05
C ARG A 65 17.95 -7.71 -28.69
N GLY A 66 17.19 -8.19 -27.72
CA GLY A 66 17.67 -8.48 -26.37
C GLY A 66 18.22 -7.25 -25.65
N VAL A 67 17.51 -6.12 -25.74
CA VAL A 67 17.93 -4.86 -25.09
C VAL A 67 17.69 -4.97 -23.58
N GLN A 68 18.76 -4.91 -22.81
CA GLN A 68 18.73 -4.75 -21.35
C GLN A 68 18.80 -3.25 -21.04
N LEU A 69 17.77 -2.75 -20.36
CA LEU A 69 17.69 -1.36 -19.91
C LEU A 69 18.27 -1.19 -18.51
N THR A 70 17.95 -2.17 -17.66
CA THR A 70 18.50 -2.36 -16.34
C THR A 70 18.65 -3.86 -16.13
N PRO A 71 19.36 -4.33 -15.10
CA PRO A 71 19.54 -5.77 -14.87
C PRO A 71 18.24 -6.57 -14.71
N GLN A 72 17.12 -5.92 -14.38
CA GLN A 72 15.80 -6.55 -14.22
C GLN A 72 14.81 -6.19 -15.34
N ILE A 73 15.18 -5.34 -16.30
CA ILE A 73 14.27 -4.90 -17.37
C ILE A 73 14.94 -5.18 -18.72
N ARG A 74 14.40 -6.17 -19.42
CA ARG A 74 14.81 -6.56 -20.76
C ARG A 74 13.64 -6.44 -21.75
N VAL A 75 13.98 -6.12 -22.98
CA VAL A 75 13.08 -6.07 -24.12
C VAL A 75 13.60 -7.05 -25.18
N ALA A 76 12.75 -7.97 -25.61
CA ALA A 76 13.14 -9.00 -26.58
C ALA A 76 13.45 -8.41 -27.95
N ALA A 77 12.59 -7.50 -28.44
CA ALA A 77 12.86 -6.73 -29.64
C ALA A 77 12.27 -5.33 -29.54
N LEU A 78 13.02 -4.35 -30.04
CA LEU A 78 12.57 -2.98 -30.21
C LEU A 78 13.00 -2.50 -31.59
N GLU A 79 12.01 -2.11 -32.38
CA GLU A 79 12.19 -1.52 -33.70
C GLU A 79 11.59 -0.13 -33.73
N LEU A 80 12.28 0.77 -34.42
CA LEU A 80 11.94 2.18 -34.55
C LEU A 80 12.10 2.58 -36.00
N GLU A 81 11.12 3.27 -36.56
CA GLU A 81 11.21 3.94 -37.85
C GLU A 81 10.74 5.38 -37.69
N THR A 82 11.56 6.35 -38.11
CA THR A 82 11.26 7.77 -37.95
C THR A 82 10.72 8.39 -39.23
N ASP A 83 9.90 9.42 -39.08
CA ASP A 83 9.66 10.42 -40.11
C ASP A 83 10.95 11.25 -40.38
N PRO A 84 10.95 12.14 -41.40
CA PRO A 84 12.07 13.04 -41.63
C PRO A 84 12.46 13.85 -40.40
N LEU A 85 13.77 14.00 -40.18
CA LEU A 85 14.36 14.71 -39.07
C LEU A 85 15.08 15.96 -39.55
N ASN A 86 15.01 17.02 -38.75
CA ASN A 86 15.78 18.24 -38.94
C ASN A 86 16.50 18.56 -37.63
N VAL A 87 17.82 18.54 -37.67
CA VAL A 87 18.68 18.55 -36.50
C VAL A 87 19.67 19.71 -36.58
N ASP A 88 19.84 20.42 -35.47
CA ASP A 88 20.87 21.42 -35.33
C ASP A 88 22.21 20.79 -34.96
N LEU A 89 23.03 20.51 -35.97
CA LEU A 89 24.34 19.90 -35.79
C LEU A 89 25.33 20.79 -35.03
N ALA A 90 25.13 22.11 -34.99
CA ALA A 90 25.97 22.99 -34.18
C ALA A 90 25.64 22.81 -32.70
N GLN A 91 24.35 22.74 -32.37
CA GLN A 91 23.87 22.50 -31.02
C GLN A 91 24.26 21.10 -30.49
N LEU A 92 24.22 20.06 -31.33
CA LEU A 92 24.69 18.72 -30.95
C LEU A 92 26.19 18.68 -30.62
N ARG A 93 27.02 19.34 -31.43
CA ARG A 93 28.48 19.38 -31.23
C ARG A 93 28.90 20.23 -30.02
N GLY A 94 28.05 21.15 -29.58
CA GLY A 94 28.30 22.03 -28.44
C GLY A 94 28.30 21.36 -27.06
N GLY A 95 28.06 20.04 -26.98
CA GLY A 95 28.14 19.29 -25.71
C GLY A 95 26.98 19.56 -24.76
N GLY A 96 25.82 19.98 -25.26
CA GLY A 96 24.62 20.17 -24.45
C GLY A 96 24.19 18.88 -23.74
N SER A 97 23.66 18.99 -22.53
CA SER A 97 23.29 17.84 -21.67
C SER A 97 22.15 16.97 -22.20
N ASN A 98 21.43 17.40 -23.24
CA ASN A 98 20.35 16.63 -23.87
C ASN A 98 20.38 16.79 -25.40
N PRO A 99 20.82 15.75 -26.16
CA PRO A 99 20.86 15.76 -27.63
C PRO A 99 19.50 16.05 -28.29
N LEU A 100 18.39 15.72 -27.62
CA LEU A 100 17.03 15.92 -28.15
C LEU A 100 16.68 17.40 -28.37
N LYS A 101 17.32 18.33 -27.65
CA LYS A 101 17.09 19.78 -27.83
C LYS A 101 17.59 20.29 -29.18
N ALA A 102 18.44 19.54 -29.88
CA ALA A 102 18.89 19.89 -31.21
C ALA A 102 17.85 19.58 -32.30
N LEU A 103 16.75 18.89 -31.96
CA LEU A 103 15.65 18.67 -32.90
C LEU A 103 14.97 20.01 -33.20
N ARG A 104 14.94 20.39 -34.48
CA ARG A 104 14.29 21.62 -34.95
C ARG A 104 12.78 21.43 -35.19
N GLN A 105 12.31 20.19 -35.12
CA GLN A 105 10.90 19.82 -35.25
C GLN A 105 10.59 18.63 -34.34
N PRO A 106 9.32 18.37 -34.01
CA PRO A 106 8.93 17.19 -33.24
C PRO A 106 9.41 15.91 -33.94
N LEU A 107 10.01 15.01 -33.17
CA LEU A 107 10.31 13.69 -33.67
C LEU A 107 9.01 12.89 -33.74
N GLN A 108 8.79 12.20 -34.85
CA GLN A 108 7.68 11.29 -35.04
C GLN A 108 8.24 9.95 -35.47
N ALA A 109 7.72 8.86 -34.90
CA ALA A 109 8.21 7.53 -35.21
C ALA A 109 7.16 6.44 -34.99
N GLY A 110 7.20 5.42 -35.84
CA GLY A 110 6.60 4.12 -35.59
C GLY A 110 7.53 3.28 -34.70
N VAL A 111 6.95 2.62 -33.71
CA VAL A 111 7.66 1.78 -32.75
C VAL A 111 7.01 0.41 -32.70
N ARG A 112 7.80 -0.66 -32.83
CA ARG A 112 7.38 -2.02 -32.53
C ARG A 112 8.15 -2.52 -31.31
N LEU A 113 7.43 -3.03 -30.32
CA LEU A 113 8.01 -3.56 -29.08
C LEU A 113 7.52 -4.99 -28.86
N VAL A 114 8.44 -5.88 -28.50
CA VAL A 114 8.16 -7.25 -28.10
C VAL A 114 8.70 -7.49 -26.70
N LEU A 115 7.85 -8.01 -25.82
CA LEU A 115 8.19 -8.42 -24.46
C LEU A 115 7.81 -9.89 -24.29
N THR A 116 8.72 -10.73 -23.81
CA THR A 116 8.40 -12.12 -23.48
C THR A 116 7.78 -12.23 -22.09
N GLU A 117 7.07 -13.33 -21.81
CA GLU A 117 6.56 -13.63 -20.46
C GLU A 117 7.70 -13.65 -19.43
N ASP A 118 8.85 -14.23 -19.78
CA ASP A 118 10.02 -14.30 -18.90
C ASP A 118 10.59 -12.91 -18.59
N ASP A 119 10.71 -12.05 -19.61
CA ASP A 119 11.15 -10.66 -19.44
C ASP A 119 10.17 -9.87 -18.55
N LEU A 120 8.86 -10.06 -18.75
CA LEU A 120 7.81 -9.43 -17.95
C LEU A 120 7.88 -9.90 -16.48
N ASN A 121 7.99 -11.21 -16.24
CA ASN A 121 8.09 -11.76 -14.90
C ASN A 121 9.37 -11.33 -14.18
N THR A 122 10.47 -11.17 -14.90
CA THR A 122 11.70 -10.58 -14.35
C THR A 122 11.50 -9.10 -14.01
N ALA A 123 10.87 -8.32 -14.89
CA ALA A 123 10.57 -6.91 -14.66
C ALA A 123 9.62 -6.69 -13.47
N LEU A 124 8.66 -7.60 -13.24
CA LEU A 124 7.78 -7.59 -12.08
C LEU A 124 8.53 -7.73 -10.75
N GLN A 125 9.71 -8.35 -10.75
CA GLN A 125 10.57 -8.46 -9.57
C GLN A 125 11.40 -7.19 -9.32
N SER A 126 11.41 -6.23 -10.25
CA SER A 126 12.16 -4.99 -10.07
C SER A 126 11.58 -4.12 -8.94
N PRO A 127 12.42 -3.48 -8.10
CA PRO A 127 11.95 -2.63 -7.00
C PRO A 127 11.00 -1.51 -7.45
N MET A 128 11.28 -0.90 -8.61
CA MET A 128 10.46 0.16 -9.19
C MET A 128 9.05 -0.35 -9.54
N VAL A 129 8.94 -1.54 -10.15
CA VAL A 129 7.65 -2.12 -10.53
C VAL A 129 6.88 -2.59 -9.30
N GLN A 130 7.55 -3.25 -8.36
CA GLN A 130 6.93 -3.66 -7.10
C GLN A 130 6.36 -2.46 -6.32
N ALA A 131 7.10 -1.35 -6.23
CA ALA A 131 6.62 -0.13 -5.56
C ALA A 131 5.37 0.45 -6.23
N ARG A 132 5.30 0.42 -7.57
CA ARG A 132 4.12 0.88 -8.32
C ARG A 132 2.92 -0.04 -8.10
N ILE A 133 3.12 -1.36 -8.15
CA ILE A 133 2.08 -2.35 -7.89
C ILE A 133 1.56 -2.20 -6.45
N GLN A 134 2.46 -2.10 -5.47
CA GLN A 134 2.13 -1.85 -4.06
C GLN A 134 1.25 -0.60 -3.90
N LYS A 135 1.63 0.51 -4.54
CA LYS A 135 0.84 1.75 -4.50
C LYS A 135 -0.55 1.58 -5.12
N ALA A 136 -0.66 0.87 -6.24
CA ALA A 136 -1.94 0.59 -6.89
C ALA A 136 -2.83 -0.29 -6.00
N LEU A 137 -2.27 -1.34 -5.38
CA LEU A 137 -2.98 -2.23 -4.47
C LEU A 137 -3.48 -1.50 -3.22
N VAL A 138 -2.66 -0.63 -2.62
CA VAL A 138 -3.08 0.21 -1.47
C VAL A 138 -4.21 1.17 -1.87
N GLY A 139 -4.12 1.80 -3.05
CA GLY A 139 -5.17 2.70 -3.55
C GLY A 139 -6.51 1.99 -3.77
N VAL A 140 -6.49 0.74 -4.22
CA VAL A 140 -7.68 -0.11 -4.35
C VAL A 140 -8.19 -0.50 -2.97
N ALA A 141 -7.34 -1.08 -2.10
CA ALA A 141 -7.74 -1.59 -0.78
C ALA A 141 -8.28 -0.48 0.14
N GLY A 142 -7.69 0.72 0.10
CA GLY A 142 -8.13 1.89 0.87
C GLY A 142 -9.58 2.31 0.58
N ASN A 143 -10.13 1.98 -0.58
CA ASN A 143 -11.52 2.24 -0.92
C ASN A 143 -12.50 1.25 -0.26
N PHE A 144 -12.01 0.10 0.24
CA PHE A 144 -12.84 -0.97 0.80
C PHE A 144 -12.71 -1.13 2.32
N SER A 145 -11.59 -0.71 2.93
CA SER A 145 -11.34 -0.90 4.36
C SER A 145 -11.16 0.43 5.09
N LYS A 146 -12.11 0.77 6.00
CA LYS A 146 -11.96 1.84 7.01
C LYS A 146 -10.94 1.50 8.13
N GLY A 147 -10.33 0.32 8.08
CA GLY A 147 -9.44 -0.25 9.12
C GLY A 147 -8.03 -0.63 8.65
N GLY A 148 -7.54 -0.09 7.53
CA GLY A 148 -6.10 0.01 7.22
C GLY A 148 -5.22 -1.22 7.47
N GLY A 149 -5.54 -2.39 6.90
CA GLY A 149 -4.59 -3.52 6.90
C GLY A 149 -3.32 -3.14 6.14
N ASN A 150 -2.15 -3.25 6.77
CA ASN A 150 -0.86 -3.01 6.11
C ASN A 150 -0.50 -4.23 5.24
N TYR A 151 -1.03 -4.29 4.02
CA TYR A 151 -0.67 -5.34 3.07
C TYR A 151 0.67 -5.02 2.40
N ARG A 152 1.58 -5.98 2.34
CA ARG A 152 2.82 -5.90 1.56
C ARG A 152 2.81 -6.95 0.47
N LEU A 153 3.17 -6.53 -0.74
CA LEU A 153 3.39 -7.42 -1.87
C LEU A 153 4.51 -8.41 -1.56
N ALA A 154 4.21 -9.70 -1.62
CA ALA A 154 5.18 -10.78 -1.37
C ALA A 154 5.74 -11.34 -2.68
N SER A 155 4.88 -11.60 -3.66
CA SER A 155 5.31 -11.98 -5.02
C SER A 155 4.27 -11.61 -6.06
N THR A 156 4.70 -11.51 -7.31
CA THR A 156 3.85 -11.25 -8.47
C THR A 156 4.25 -12.14 -9.63
N ARG A 157 3.27 -12.52 -10.44
CA ARG A 157 3.47 -13.26 -11.68
C ARG A 157 2.49 -12.78 -12.73
N ILE A 158 2.90 -12.84 -13.99
CA ILE A 158 2.02 -12.72 -15.14
C ILE A 158 2.15 -13.97 -16.01
N ASP A 159 1.02 -14.51 -16.45
CA ASP A 159 0.93 -15.58 -17.42
C ASP A 159 0.23 -15.03 -18.68
N LEU A 160 0.82 -15.27 -19.85
CA LEU A 160 0.24 -14.89 -21.13
C LEU A 160 -0.58 -16.08 -21.65
N LEU A 161 -1.90 -15.90 -21.74
CA LEU A 161 -2.83 -16.99 -22.03
C LEU A 161 -3.13 -17.13 -23.54
N GLY A 162 -2.45 -16.34 -24.37
CA GLY A 162 -2.78 -16.18 -25.78
C GLY A 162 -4.14 -15.50 -26.02
N LYS A 163 -4.48 -15.29 -27.29
CA LYS A 163 -5.75 -14.69 -27.72
C LYS A 163 -6.05 -13.35 -27.04
N ASN A 164 -5.02 -12.52 -26.85
CA ASN A 164 -5.14 -11.23 -26.16
C ASN A 164 -5.56 -11.31 -24.68
N ARG A 165 -5.36 -12.46 -24.02
CA ARG A 165 -5.67 -12.65 -22.59
C ARG A 165 -4.41 -12.85 -21.77
N LEU A 166 -4.46 -12.35 -20.54
CA LEU A 166 -3.41 -12.53 -19.55
C LEU A 166 -4.00 -12.79 -18.17
N ARG A 167 -3.20 -13.42 -17.31
CA ARG A 167 -3.46 -13.59 -15.89
C ARG A 167 -2.36 -12.89 -15.11
N PHE A 168 -2.75 -12.04 -14.19
CA PHE A 168 -1.86 -11.43 -13.20
C PHE A 168 -2.18 -12.03 -11.83
N GLU A 169 -1.16 -12.55 -11.16
CA GLU A 169 -1.26 -13.05 -9.80
C GLU A 169 -0.38 -12.22 -8.87
N ALA A 170 -0.91 -11.86 -7.70
CA ALA A 170 -0.20 -11.17 -6.64
C ALA A 170 -0.47 -11.86 -5.31
N ASN A 171 0.59 -12.24 -4.61
CA ASN A 171 0.49 -12.74 -3.24
C ASN A 171 0.77 -11.59 -2.29
N LEU A 172 -0.19 -11.31 -1.41
CA LEU A 172 -0.07 -10.28 -0.37
C LEU A 172 0.19 -10.91 0.98
N ARG A 173 1.09 -10.32 1.76
CA ARG A 173 1.25 -10.62 3.18
C ARG A 173 0.68 -9.49 4.00
N LEU A 174 -0.18 -9.82 4.96
CA LEU A 174 -0.57 -8.86 5.98
C LEU A 174 0.66 -8.61 6.87
N THR A 175 0.96 -7.34 7.13
CA THR A 175 1.97 -6.93 8.10
C THR A 175 1.26 -6.26 9.27
N GLY A 176 1.59 -6.70 10.49
CA GLY A 176 0.79 -6.43 11.68
C GLY A 176 0.83 -4.99 12.18
N LEU A 177 -0.04 -4.75 13.17
CA LEU A 177 -0.03 -3.65 14.12
C LEU A 177 1.39 -3.13 14.39
N THR A 178 1.56 -1.82 14.28
CA THR A 178 2.87 -1.18 14.46
C THR A 178 3.15 -0.93 15.94
N ALA A 179 4.42 -0.75 16.30
CA ALA A 179 4.79 -0.29 17.65
C ALA A 179 4.13 1.06 18.01
N GLU A 180 3.76 1.88 17.03
CA GLU A 180 3.00 3.13 17.24
C GLU A 180 1.54 2.89 17.63
N ASP A 181 0.90 1.83 17.11
CA ASP A 181 -0.44 1.41 17.53
C ASP A 181 -0.41 0.86 18.97
N LEU A 182 0.69 0.19 19.32
CA LEU A 182 0.97 -0.32 20.66
C LEU A 182 1.23 0.81 21.66
N ASP A 183 2.02 1.83 21.28
CA ASP A 183 2.33 3.00 22.10
C ASP A 183 1.08 3.82 22.43
N ARG A 184 0.06 3.87 21.56
CA ARG A 184 -1.22 4.56 21.85
C ARG A 184 -2.03 3.85 22.94
N VAL A 185 -1.98 2.53 23.01
CA VAL A 185 -2.61 1.74 24.08
C VAL A 185 -1.77 1.78 25.36
N LEU A 186 -0.44 1.86 25.23
CA LEU A 186 0.54 1.80 26.33
C LEU A 186 0.87 3.15 26.99
N ALA A 187 0.74 4.28 26.29
CA ALA A 187 1.16 5.61 26.79
C ALA A 187 0.27 6.17 27.91
N ALA A 188 -0.82 5.48 28.25
CA ALA A 188 -1.68 5.84 29.36
C ALA A 188 -1.33 4.86 30.53
N LYS A 189 -0.96 5.29 31.74
CA LYS A 189 -1.75 5.52 32.98
C LYS A 189 -2.88 4.55 33.47
N PRO A 190 -3.60 3.73 32.67
CA PRO A 190 -4.60 2.72 33.05
C PRO A 190 -4.33 1.85 34.26
N GLN A 191 -3.18 1.18 34.35
CA GLN A 191 -2.95 0.21 35.43
C GLN A 191 -2.95 0.88 36.81
N ASP A 192 -2.35 2.06 36.91
CA ASP A 192 -2.28 2.82 38.16
C ASP A 192 -3.68 3.35 38.54
N GLU A 193 -4.46 3.84 37.57
CA GLU A 193 -5.83 4.30 37.83
C GLU A 193 -6.80 3.17 38.19
N VAL A 194 -6.70 2.01 37.53
CA VAL A 194 -7.48 0.80 37.87
C VAL A 194 -7.14 0.32 39.28
N SER A 195 -5.85 0.28 39.64
CA SER A 195 -5.39 -0.14 40.98
C SER A 195 -5.88 0.83 42.06
N LYS A 196 -5.83 2.14 41.80
CA LYS A 196 -6.32 3.17 42.72
C LYS A 196 -7.84 3.13 42.88
N LEU A 197 -8.59 2.84 41.81
CA LEU A 197 -10.03 2.65 41.88
C LEU A 197 -10.39 1.42 42.72
N GLN A 198 -9.73 0.28 42.50
CA GLN A 198 -9.93 -0.92 43.32
C GLN A 198 -9.68 -0.66 44.81
N GLN A 199 -8.59 0.04 45.15
CA GLN A 199 -8.29 0.42 46.54
C GLN A 199 -9.35 1.36 47.13
N GLY A 200 -9.85 2.32 46.33
CA GLY A 200 -10.99 3.16 46.69
C GLY A 200 -12.24 2.35 47.01
N LEU A 201 -12.63 1.45 46.11
CA LEU A 201 -13.78 0.57 46.25
C LEU A 201 -13.68 -0.35 47.47
N ARG A 202 -12.52 -0.95 47.73
CA ARG A 202 -12.30 -1.73 48.96
C ARG A 202 -12.51 -0.90 50.23
N ARG A 203 -12.04 0.35 50.25
CA ARG A 203 -12.26 1.25 51.39
C ARG A 203 -13.74 1.57 51.57
N VAL A 204 -14.47 1.84 50.49
CA VAL A 204 -15.93 2.04 50.54
C VAL A 204 -16.62 0.78 51.08
N ALA A 205 -16.33 -0.40 50.54
CA ALA A 205 -16.91 -1.65 51.01
C ALA A 205 -16.67 -1.85 52.52
N MET A 206 -15.45 -1.63 53.01
CA MET A 206 -15.13 -1.73 54.44
C MET A 206 -15.90 -0.70 55.28
N GLN A 207 -16.06 0.53 54.80
CA GLN A 207 -16.79 1.57 55.52
C GLN A 207 -18.30 1.33 55.54
N LEU A 208 -18.83 0.57 54.57
CA LEU A 208 -20.24 0.24 54.43
C LEU A 208 -20.64 -1.12 55.02
N GLN A 209 -19.70 -1.91 55.52
CA GLN A 209 -19.99 -3.14 56.26
C GLN A 209 -20.83 -2.84 57.53
N GLY A 210 -21.86 -3.64 57.77
CA GLY A 210 -22.71 -3.53 58.97
C GLY A 210 -23.65 -2.33 58.98
N THR A 211 -23.94 -1.73 57.82
CA THR A 211 -24.83 -0.55 57.71
C THR A 211 -26.33 -0.88 57.79
N GLU A 212 -26.71 -2.15 57.84
CA GLU A 212 -28.11 -2.62 57.77
C GLU A 212 -28.95 -2.27 59.01
N ALA A 213 -28.32 -1.94 60.14
CA ALA A 213 -28.99 -1.63 61.41
C ALA A 213 -28.84 -0.16 61.87
N LEU A 214 -28.36 0.73 60.99
CA LEU A 214 -28.07 2.13 61.34
C LEU A 214 -29.29 3.04 61.11
N ASP A 215 -29.42 4.07 61.94
CA ASP A 215 -30.44 5.12 61.76
C ASP A 215 -30.06 6.12 60.64
N ALA A 216 -31.00 7.00 60.26
CA ALA A 216 -30.79 7.94 59.16
C ALA A 216 -29.61 8.92 59.38
N ALA A 217 -29.35 9.32 60.63
CA ALA A 217 -28.25 10.24 60.95
C ALA A 217 -26.89 9.52 60.86
N GLN A 218 -26.83 8.28 61.32
CA GLN A 218 -25.67 7.41 61.21
C GLN A 218 -25.37 7.04 59.74
N LEU A 219 -26.40 6.75 58.94
CA LEU A 219 -26.26 6.51 57.50
C LEU A 219 -25.75 7.75 56.76
N GLN A 220 -26.26 8.94 57.11
CA GLN A 220 -25.78 10.20 56.54
C GLN A 220 -24.33 10.49 56.91
N SER A 221 -23.95 10.25 58.17
CA SER A 221 -22.57 10.37 58.65
C SER A 221 -21.63 9.42 57.89
N ARG A 222 -22.03 8.16 57.70
CA ARG A 222 -21.28 7.18 56.92
C ARG A 222 -21.09 7.61 55.47
N LEU A 223 -22.15 8.11 54.83
CA LEU A 223 -22.09 8.61 53.46
C LEU A 223 -21.15 9.81 53.34
N SER A 224 -21.14 10.72 54.33
CA SER A 224 -20.24 11.88 54.35
C SER A 224 -18.77 11.54 54.63
N ALA A 225 -18.51 10.37 55.25
CA ALA A 225 -17.16 9.86 55.49
C ALA A 225 -16.54 9.19 54.26
N LEU A 226 -17.34 8.93 53.22
CA LEU A 226 -16.85 8.45 51.93
C LEU A 226 -16.28 9.63 51.14
N ASP A 227 -15.07 9.48 50.63
CA ASP A 227 -14.46 10.44 49.71
C ASP A 227 -15.06 10.26 48.29
N ILE A 228 -16.34 10.60 48.18
CA ILE A 228 -17.13 10.49 46.95
C ILE A 228 -16.48 11.27 45.79
N PRO A 229 -15.98 12.52 45.97
CA PRO A 229 -15.35 13.25 44.88
C PRO A 229 -14.10 12.56 44.32
N GLN A 230 -13.23 12.04 45.20
CA GLN A 230 -12.06 11.30 44.72
C GLN A 230 -12.44 9.99 44.03
N LEU A 231 -13.48 9.30 44.50
CA LEU A 231 -13.94 8.07 43.89
C LEU A 231 -14.55 8.32 42.50
N GLN A 232 -15.38 9.36 42.36
CA GLN A 232 -15.94 9.78 41.07
C GLN A 232 -14.85 10.13 40.07
N ALA A 233 -13.86 10.93 40.46
CA ALA A 233 -12.74 11.28 39.59
C ALA A 233 -11.94 10.06 39.10
N ARG A 234 -11.90 8.96 39.89
CA ARG A 234 -11.25 7.71 39.48
C ARG A 234 -12.12 6.90 38.52
N VAL A 235 -13.43 6.83 38.79
CA VAL A 235 -14.39 6.19 37.87
C VAL A 235 -14.33 6.87 36.49
N ASP A 236 -14.34 8.21 36.46
CA ASP A 236 -14.26 8.98 35.21
C ASP A 236 -12.98 8.69 34.44
N ARG A 237 -11.82 8.61 35.13
CA ARG A 237 -10.55 8.29 34.47
C ARG A 237 -10.50 6.86 33.91
N VAL A 238 -11.11 5.89 34.58
CA VAL A 238 -11.20 4.52 34.05
C VAL A 238 -12.18 4.44 32.87
N GLN A 239 -13.26 5.24 32.87
CA GLN A 239 -14.20 5.33 31.75
C GLN A 239 -13.60 6.05 30.51
N GLN A 240 -12.61 6.92 30.70
CA GLN A 240 -11.87 7.58 29.61
C GLN A 240 -10.86 6.66 28.92
N LEU A 241 -10.59 5.48 29.46
CA LEU A 241 -9.77 4.47 28.78
C LEU A 241 -10.52 4.01 27.53
N ASN A 242 -9.79 3.84 26.42
CA ASN A 242 -10.38 3.25 25.22
C ASN A 242 -10.52 1.73 25.40
N LEU A 243 -11.49 1.32 26.22
CA LEU A 243 -11.73 -0.09 26.53
C LEU A 243 -12.17 -0.89 25.30
N GLU A 244 -12.74 -0.24 24.29
CA GLU A 244 -13.10 -0.86 23.01
C GLU A 244 -11.84 -1.26 22.22
N ASP A 245 -10.81 -0.41 22.19
CA ASP A 245 -9.51 -0.77 21.61
C ASP A 245 -8.86 -1.93 22.36
N VAL A 246 -9.00 -1.97 23.70
CA VAL A 246 -8.49 -3.07 24.54
C VAL A 246 -9.16 -4.40 24.17
N GLN A 247 -10.48 -4.41 23.98
CA GLN A 247 -11.23 -5.61 23.60
C GLN A 247 -10.92 -6.05 22.17
N ALA A 248 -10.85 -5.11 21.23
CA ALA A 248 -10.50 -5.38 19.84
C ALA A 248 -9.10 -6.02 19.75
N PHE A 249 -8.13 -5.45 20.47
CA PHE A 249 -6.78 -5.98 20.53
C PHE A 249 -6.71 -7.39 21.13
N ALA A 250 -7.37 -7.64 22.27
CA ALA A 250 -7.41 -8.96 22.91
C ALA A 250 -7.95 -10.03 21.95
N SER A 251 -9.03 -9.70 21.23
CA SER A 251 -9.66 -10.57 20.24
C SER A 251 -8.75 -10.86 19.04
N GLU A 252 -7.96 -9.89 18.60
CA GLU A 252 -7.00 -10.09 17.51
C GLU A 252 -5.83 -10.98 17.95
N VAL A 253 -5.33 -10.84 19.19
CA VAL A 253 -4.24 -11.70 19.70
C VAL A 253 -4.68 -13.16 19.87
N GLU A 254 -5.92 -13.40 20.26
CA GLU A 254 -6.48 -14.74 20.42
C GLU A 254 -6.59 -15.50 19.08
N LYS A 255 -6.84 -14.78 17.98
CA LYS A 255 -6.91 -15.35 16.61
C LYS A 255 -5.54 -15.74 16.04
N LEU A 256 -4.44 -15.36 16.68
CA LEU A 256 -3.10 -15.64 16.18
C LEU A 256 -2.73 -17.10 16.46
N ASP A 257 -2.46 -17.91 15.44
CA ASP A 257 -1.96 -19.28 15.61
C ASP A 257 -0.44 -19.28 15.87
N LEU A 258 -0.04 -18.91 17.09
CA LEU A 258 1.37 -18.80 17.47
C LEU A 258 1.93 -20.16 17.96
N PRO A 259 3.07 -20.64 17.43
CA PRO A 259 3.68 -21.90 17.85
C PRO A 259 4.14 -21.85 19.31
N SER A 260 4.02 -22.98 20.02
CA SER A 260 4.23 -23.10 21.47
C SER A 260 5.64 -22.71 21.95
N GLU A 261 6.63 -22.76 21.06
CA GLU A 261 8.02 -22.39 21.33
C GLU A 261 8.26 -20.87 21.25
N SER A 262 7.27 -20.10 20.80
CA SER A 262 7.29 -18.64 20.67
C SER A 262 6.44 -17.94 21.74
N GLN A 263 6.40 -18.46 22.98
CA GLN A 263 5.60 -17.91 24.09
C GLN A 263 6.10 -16.53 24.54
N ILE A 264 5.77 -15.51 23.74
CA ILE A 264 5.92 -14.09 24.04
C ILE A 264 4.68 -13.58 24.80
N PHE A 265 3.57 -14.31 24.72
CA PHE A 265 2.30 -14.01 25.40
C PHE A 265 2.00 -15.04 26.50
N PRO A 266 1.55 -14.63 27.70
CA PRO A 266 0.88 -15.55 28.60
C PRO A 266 -0.44 -15.99 27.95
N ARG A 267 -0.59 -17.30 27.69
CA ARG A 267 -1.84 -17.90 27.23
C ARG A 267 -2.49 -18.71 28.36
N PRO A 268 -3.82 -18.61 28.52
CA PRO A 268 -4.73 -17.67 27.85
C PRO A 268 -4.57 -16.24 28.37
N LEU A 269 -4.83 -15.24 27.51
CA LEU A 269 -5.04 -13.87 27.98
C LEU A 269 -6.31 -13.85 28.86
N PRO A 270 -6.34 -13.10 29.98
CA PRO A 270 -7.56 -12.94 30.75
C PRO A 270 -8.66 -12.34 29.89
N ALA A 271 -9.84 -12.97 29.88
CA ALA A 271 -11.01 -12.40 29.22
C ALA A 271 -11.45 -11.13 29.95
N VAL A 272 -11.73 -10.07 29.21
CA VAL A 272 -12.22 -8.80 29.77
C VAL A 272 -13.62 -8.52 29.22
N ASP A 273 -14.63 -8.58 30.08
CA ASP A 273 -15.99 -8.13 29.74
C ASP A 273 -16.07 -6.60 29.82
N VAL A 274 -15.64 -5.94 28.74
CA VAL A 274 -15.63 -4.48 28.64
C VAL A 274 -17.03 -3.88 28.70
N ALA A 275 -18.02 -4.56 28.09
CA ALA A 275 -19.41 -4.10 28.09
C ALA A 275 -20.00 -4.12 29.50
N GLY A 276 -19.80 -5.22 30.23
CA GLY A 276 -20.22 -5.36 31.62
C GLY A 276 -19.53 -4.34 32.54
N LEU A 277 -18.22 -4.19 32.41
CA LEU A 277 -17.45 -3.22 33.21
C LEU A 277 -17.96 -1.78 32.99
N ARG A 278 -18.18 -1.37 31.73
CA ARG A 278 -18.64 -0.02 31.42
C ARG A 278 -20.02 0.25 32.02
N SER A 279 -20.94 -0.70 31.87
CA SER A 279 -22.28 -0.64 32.46
C SER A 279 -22.22 -0.47 33.99
N GLN A 280 -21.42 -1.27 34.67
CA GLN A 280 -21.28 -1.22 36.13
C GLN A 280 -20.62 0.08 36.62
N LEU A 281 -19.60 0.59 35.90
CA LEU A 281 -18.97 1.87 36.22
C LEU A 281 -19.96 3.03 36.05
N THR A 282 -20.78 3.03 35.00
CA THR A 282 -21.83 4.04 34.81
C THR A 282 -22.90 3.97 35.91
N ALA A 283 -23.31 2.76 36.31
CA ALA A 283 -24.24 2.57 37.43
C ALA A 283 -23.65 3.09 38.74
N LEU A 284 -22.36 2.83 39.00
CA LEU A 284 -21.66 3.31 40.19
C LEU A 284 -21.55 4.84 40.18
N GLN A 285 -21.18 5.43 39.05
CA GLN A 285 -21.11 6.89 38.89
C GLN A 285 -22.45 7.56 39.23
N GLY A 286 -23.56 6.99 38.75
CA GLY A 286 -24.91 7.43 39.11
C GLY A 286 -25.23 7.26 40.59
N ALA A 287 -24.87 6.12 41.19
CA ALA A 287 -25.07 5.87 42.63
C ALA A 287 -24.21 6.76 43.53
N LEU A 288 -23.10 7.32 43.03
CA LEU A 288 -22.23 8.25 43.73
C LEU A 288 -22.67 9.72 43.59
N ALA A 289 -23.52 10.07 42.60
CA ALA A 289 -23.96 11.45 42.35
C ALA A 289 -24.76 12.06 43.52
N THR A 290 -24.63 13.36 43.80
CA THR A 290 -25.24 14.00 44.98
C THR A 290 -26.72 13.60 45.24
N PRO A 291 -27.10 13.18 46.47
CA PRO A 291 -28.47 12.78 46.78
C PRO A 291 -29.47 13.90 46.55
N ARG A 292 -30.62 13.57 45.98
CA ARG A 292 -31.77 14.48 45.86
C ARG A 292 -32.61 14.41 47.13
N ARG A 293 -33.38 15.47 47.42
CA ARG A 293 -34.36 15.46 48.51
C ARG A 293 -35.38 14.35 48.25
N GLY A 294 -35.53 13.43 49.21
CA GLY A 294 -36.46 12.30 49.12
C GLY A 294 -35.81 10.97 48.71
N ASP A 295 -34.52 10.94 48.38
CA ASP A 295 -33.82 9.70 48.05
C ASP A 295 -33.76 8.76 49.27
N ASN A 296 -34.02 7.47 49.05
CA ASN A 296 -33.84 6.44 50.06
C ASN A 296 -32.34 6.14 50.25
N LEU A 297 -31.73 6.77 51.26
CA LEU A 297 -30.31 6.63 51.58
C LEU A 297 -29.91 5.18 51.86
N ALA A 298 -30.76 4.39 52.50
CA ALA A 298 -30.49 2.99 52.79
C ALA A 298 -30.40 2.16 51.50
N GLN A 299 -31.39 2.30 50.61
CA GLN A 299 -31.39 1.62 49.30
C GLN A 299 -30.19 2.05 48.44
N ARG A 300 -29.81 3.31 48.52
CA ARG A 300 -28.65 3.84 47.81
C ARG A 300 -27.33 3.26 48.34
N LEU A 301 -27.15 3.20 49.65
CA LEU A 301 -25.96 2.60 50.26
C LEU A 301 -25.86 1.10 49.94
N GLN A 302 -26.99 0.39 49.93
CA GLN A 302 -27.06 -1.00 49.44
C GLN A 302 -26.64 -1.12 47.97
N THR A 303 -27.09 -0.19 47.12
CA THR A 303 -26.72 -0.15 45.70
C THR A 303 -25.21 0.10 45.52
N ILE A 304 -24.64 1.06 46.25
CA ILE A 304 -23.20 1.35 46.24
C ILE A 304 -22.42 0.11 46.69
N ASN A 305 -22.82 -0.52 47.81
CA ASN A 305 -22.14 -1.71 48.33
C ASN A 305 -22.19 -2.88 47.33
N LYS A 306 -23.36 -3.13 46.73
CA LYS A 306 -23.54 -4.15 45.70
C LYS A 306 -22.61 -3.91 44.50
N LEU A 307 -22.65 -2.71 43.90
CA LEU A 307 -21.82 -2.37 42.74
C LEU A 307 -20.33 -2.42 43.08
N THR A 308 -19.95 -2.01 44.29
CA THR A 308 -18.56 -2.07 44.77
C THR A 308 -18.05 -3.51 44.82
N ASN A 309 -18.90 -4.47 45.19
CA ASN A 309 -18.55 -5.89 45.20
C ASN A 309 -18.54 -6.49 43.79
N GLU A 310 -19.53 -6.17 42.97
CA GLU A 310 -19.63 -6.65 41.58
C GLU A 310 -18.47 -6.17 40.71
N LEU A 311 -17.95 -4.96 40.95
CA LEU A 311 -16.81 -4.39 40.22
C LEU A 311 -15.46 -5.00 40.62
N GLN A 312 -15.37 -5.81 41.69
CA GLN A 312 -14.08 -6.34 42.13
C GLN A 312 -13.44 -7.26 41.08
N GLN A 313 -14.21 -8.22 40.56
CA GLN A 313 -13.70 -9.20 39.61
C GLN A 313 -13.39 -8.58 38.24
N PRO A 314 -14.27 -7.77 37.62
CA PRO A 314 -13.98 -7.15 36.32
C PRO A 314 -12.77 -6.21 36.34
N LEU A 315 -12.55 -5.48 37.43
CA LEU A 315 -11.35 -4.65 37.58
C LEU A 315 -10.08 -5.49 37.77
N GLU A 316 -10.20 -6.66 38.40
CA GLU A 316 -9.08 -7.60 38.58
C GLU A 316 -8.72 -8.30 37.26
N ASP A 317 -9.70 -8.66 36.46
CA ASP A 317 -9.51 -9.23 35.13
C ASP A 317 -8.83 -8.19 34.21
N LEU A 318 -9.30 -6.94 34.22
CA LEU A 318 -8.68 -5.84 33.49
C LEU A 318 -7.25 -5.57 33.97
N ARG A 319 -6.99 -5.60 35.28
CA ARG A 319 -5.64 -5.45 35.83
C ARG A 319 -4.72 -6.59 35.40
N SER A 320 -5.21 -7.82 35.47
CA SER A 320 -4.47 -9.03 35.09
C SER A 320 -4.15 -9.01 33.60
N PHE A 321 -5.08 -8.52 32.77
CA PHE A 321 -4.86 -8.28 31.35
C PHE A 321 -3.69 -7.31 31.13
N PHE A 322 -3.69 -6.15 31.80
CA PHE A 322 -2.58 -5.19 31.68
C PHE A 322 -1.23 -5.76 32.18
N ILE A 323 -1.22 -6.57 33.25
CA ILE A 323 0.01 -7.22 33.75
C ILE A 323 0.53 -8.26 32.74
N ALA A 324 -0.36 -9.10 32.23
CA ALA A 324 -0.06 -10.07 31.19
C ALA A 324 0.54 -9.38 29.95
N PHE A 325 0.00 -8.21 29.61
CA PHE A 325 0.42 -7.38 28.49
C PHE A 325 1.78 -6.69 28.70
N GLN A 326 2.07 -6.15 29.89
CA GLN A 326 3.36 -5.51 30.20
C GLN A 326 4.54 -6.49 30.24
N ARG A 327 4.27 -7.78 30.48
CA ARG A 327 5.30 -8.83 30.43
C ARG A 327 5.71 -9.20 29.01
N ILE A 328 4.99 -8.70 27.99
CA ILE A 328 5.40 -8.81 26.59
C ILE A 328 6.67 -7.98 26.42
N ASN A 329 7.80 -8.65 26.24
CA ASN A 329 9.05 -7.97 25.95
C ASN A 329 9.03 -7.48 24.49
N VAL A 330 8.62 -6.22 24.31
CA VAL A 330 8.52 -5.54 23.00
C VAL A 330 9.87 -5.48 22.28
N ALA A 331 10.99 -5.45 23.02
CA ALA A 331 12.33 -5.49 22.43
C ALA A 331 12.72 -6.87 21.87
N ASN A 332 12.10 -7.95 22.37
CA ASN A 332 12.25 -9.31 21.84
C ASN A 332 11.15 -9.68 20.84
N ALA A 333 10.04 -8.92 20.82
CA ALA A 333 9.09 -8.91 19.72
C ALA A 333 9.74 -8.21 18.52
N ARG A 334 10.62 -8.94 17.80
CA ARG A 334 10.81 -8.70 16.37
C ARG A 334 9.42 -8.51 15.75
N PRO A 335 9.23 -7.60 14.77
CA PRO A 335 7.91 -7.27 14.26
C PRO A 335 7.18 -8.58 14.04
N PHE A 336 6.05 -8.77 14.73
CA PHE A 336 5.18 -9.90 14.49
C PHE A 336 4.78 -9.81 13.03
N THR A 337 5.60 -10.41 12.18
CA THR A 337 5.20 -10.86 10.87
C THR A 337 4.38 -12.07 11.24
N LEU A 338 3.13 -11.81 11.66
CA LEU A 338 2.09 -12.79 11.52
C LEU A 338 2.22 -13.22 10.08
N GLU A 339 2.73 -14.43 9.86
CA GLU A 339 2.51 -15.11 8.60
C GLU A 339 1.03 -15.44 8.54
N ALA A 340 0.19 -14.39 8.48
CA ALA A 340 -1.13 -14.50 7.94
C ALA A 340 -0.93 -15.13 6.57
N LYS A 341 -1.68 -16.21 6.33
CA LYS A 341 -1.67 -16.93 5.07
C LYS A 341 -1.62 -15.90 3.93
N PRO A 342 -0.64 -16.01 3.01
CA PRO A 342 -0.53 -15.06 1.92
C PRO A 342 -1.87 -15.04 1.18
N LEU A 343 -2.44 -13.84 1.05
CA LEU A 343 -3.68 -13.61 0.33
C LEU A 343 -3.33 -13.62 -1.15
N LYS A 344 -3.75 -14.67 -1.86
CA LYS A 344 -3.55 -14.77 -3.31
C LYS A 344 -4.64 -13.96 -4.00
N ILE A 345 -4.25 -12.95 -4.76
CA ILE A 345 -5.14 -12.21 -5.65
C ILE A 345 -4.81 -12.63 -7.07
N SER A 346 -5.82 -13.03 -7.84
CA SER A 346 -5.69 -13.24 -9.28
C SER A 346 -6.63 -12.34 -10.05
N LEU A 347 -6.15 -11.80 -11.16
CA LEU A 347 -6.92 -11.07 -12.17
C LEU A 347 -6.64 -11.73 -13.51
N GLU A 348 -7.67 -12.20 -14.17
CA GLU A 348 -7.58 -12.71 -15.53
C GLU A 348 -8.45 -11.83 -16.43
N SER A 349 -7.91 -11.38 -17.56
CA SER A 349 -8.64 -10.51 -18.46
C SER A 349 -8.11 -10.59 -19.87
N GLY A 350 -9.01 -10.43 -20.84
CA GLY A 350 -8.62 -9.96 -22.16
C GLY A 350 -8.17 -8.50 -22.10
N ILE A 351 -7.32 -8.09 -23.03
CA ILE A 351 -6.93 -6.69 -23.21
C ILE A 351 -7.20 -6.30 -24.65
N ALA A 352 -7.86 -5.16 -24.82
CA ALA A 352 -8.15 -4.60 -26.13
C ALA A 352 -7.82 -3.10 -26.15
N ILE A 353 -7.53 -2.61 -27.35
CA ILE A 353 -7.46 -1.18 -27.64
C ILE A 353 -8.89 -0.65 -27.69
N ASP A 354 -9.24 0.23 -26.75
CA ASP A 354 -10.54 0.95 -26.72
C ASP A 354 -10.48 2.17 -27.65
N SER A 355 -9.36 2.88 -27.59
CA SER A 355 -8.99 3.94 -28.52
C SER A 355 -7.47 3.96 -28.67
N ALA A 356 -6.95 4.71 -29.64
CA ALA A 356 -5.51 4.84 -29.84
C ALA A 356 -4.74 5.27 -28.57
N THR A 357 -5.41 5.86 -27.58
CA THR A 357 -4.78 6.28 -26.31
C THR A 357 -5.20 5.46 -25.11
N LYS A 358 -6.10 4.50 -25.24
CA LYS A 358 -6.72 3.84 -24.10
C LYS A 358 -6.85 2.35 -24.33
N LEU A 359 -6.35 1.59 -23.36
CA LEU A 359 -6.61 0.16 -23.27
C LEU A 359 -7.82 -0.08 -22.37
N ARG A 360 -8.53 -1.18 -22.63
CA ARG A 360 -9.59 -1.69 -21.78
C ARG A 360 -9.39 -3.15 -21.46
N LEU A 361 -9.84 -3.53 -20.28
CA LEU A 361 -10.02 -4.92 -19.90
C LEU A 361 -11.28 -5.48 -20.58
N VAL A 362 -11.19 -6.71 -21.11
CA VAL A 362 -12.27 -7.44 -21.77
C VAL A 362 -12.57 -8.69 -20.96
N GLU A 363 -13.81 -8.83 -20.50
CA GLU A 363 -14.26 -9.95 -19.67
C GLU A 363 -13.30 -10.25 -18.50
N PRO A 364 -12.97 -9.24 -17.67
CA PRO A 364 -12.12 -9.45 -16.51
C PRO A 364 -12.83 -10.33 -15.49
N THR A 365 -12.10 -11.30 -14.95
CA THR A 365 -12.46 -12.06 -13.76
C THR A 365 -11.37 -11.87 -12.72
N ALA A 366 -11.74 -11.91 -11.44
CA ALA A 366 -10.77 -11.82 -10.37
C ALA A 366 -11.19 -12.72 -9.22
N ALA A 367 -10.21 -13.19 -8.46
CA ALA A 367 -10.44 -14.05 -7.31
C ALA A 367 -9.49 -13.71 -6.16
N ILE A 368 -9.94 -14.02 -4.94
CA ILE A 368 -9.14 -13.99 -3.72
C ILE A 368 -9.10 -15.41 -3.16
N ASP A 369 -7.90 -15.97 -3.01
CA ASP A 369 -7.70 -17.37 -2.63
C ASP A 369 -8.57 -18.33 -3.46
N ASP A 370 -8.56 -18.10 -4.77
CA ASP A 370 -9.33 -18.83 -5.80
C ASP A 370 -10.87 -18.72 -5.67
N ASN A 371 -11.38 -17.89 -4.74
CA ASN A 371 -12.80 -17.55 -4.65
C ASN A 371 -13.12 -16.32 -5.52
N PRO A 372 -14.05 -16.41 -6.49
CA PRO A 372 -14.38 -15.30 -7.37
C PRO A 372 -14.85 -14.05 -6.60
N LEU A 373 -14.35 -12.89 -7.03
CA LEU A 373 -14.80 -11.62 -6.50
C LEU A 373 -16.26 -11.35 -6.90
N PRO A 374 -17.11 -10.88 -5.95
CA PRO A 374 -18.43 -10.36 -6.27
C PRO A 374 -18.34 -9.23 -7.32
N ALA A 375 -19.33 -9.16 -8.21
CA ALA A 375 -19.33 -8.24 -9.35
C ALA A 375 -19.12 -6.77 -8.95
N PHE A 376 -19.66 -6.32 -7.82
CA PHE A 376 -19.50 -4.93 -7.36
C PHE A 376 -18.05 -4.59 -6.96
N ILE A 377 -17.30 -5.54 -6.36
CA ILE A 377 -15.88 -5.35 -6.01
C ILE A 377 -15.04 -5.35 -7.28
N LEU A 378 -15.32 -6.29 -8.18
CA LEU A 378 -14.65 -6.41 -9.47
C LEU A 378 -14.81 -5.11 -10.29
N GLN A 379 -16.00 -4.52 -10.35
CA GLN A 379 -16.25 -3.26 -11.06
C GLN A 379 -15.47 -2.07 -10.48
N ALA A 380 -15.42 -1.95 -9.15
CA ALA A 380 -14.63 -0.91 -8.49
C ALA A 380 -13.12 -1.07 -8.77
N PHE A 381 -12.62 -2.31 -8.77
CA PHE A 381 -11.23 -2.62 -9.12
C PHE A 381 -10.89 -2.29 -10.59
N ILE A 382 -11.76 -2.68 -11.52
CA ILE A 382 -11.60 -2.37 -12.96
C ILE A 382 -11.58 -0.86 -13.19
N GLY A 383 -12.44 -0.10 -12.49
CA GLY A 383 -12.46 1.36 -12.56
C GLY A 383 -11.10 1.97 -12.22
N SER A 384 -10.44 1.48 -11.17
CA SER A 384 -9.09 1.91 -10.79
C SER A 384 -8.04 1.55 -11.84
N ILE A 385 -8.03 0.31 -12.35
CA ILE A 385 -7.05 -0.11 -13.37
C ILE A 385 -7.21 0.67 -14.67
N ASN A 386 -8.45 0.83 -15.17
CA ASN A 386 -8.71 1.52 -16.44
C ASN A 386 -8.22 2.98 -16.44
N SER A 387 -8.21 3.65 -15.29
CA SER A 387 -7.62 5.00 -15.17
C SER A 387 -6.11 5.03 -15.39
N GLY A 388 -5.41 3.94 -15.03
CA GLY A 388 -3.98 3.77 -15.24
C GLY A 388 -3.60 3.43 -16.68
N LEU A 389 -4.57 2.98 -17.49
CA LEU A 389 -4.40 2.52 -18.87
C LEU A 389 -4.65 3.60 -19.94
N ASP A 390 -4.76 4.87 -19.52
CA ASP A 390 -4.84 6.02 -20.42
C ASP A 390 -3.44 6.60 -20.70
N LEU A 391 -3.01 6.52 -21.96
CA LEU A 391 -1.71 6.96 -22.43
C LEU A 391 -1.59 8.49 -22.51
N ARG A 392 -2.71 9.24 -22.47
CA ARG A 392 -2.69 10.71 -22.50
C ARG A 392 -1.97 11.32 -21.30
N ARG A 393 -1.83 10.57 -20.21
CA ARG A 393 -1.08 10.99 -19.03
C ARG A 393 0.39 11.34 -19.31
N TRP A 394 0.94 10.90 -20.44
CA TRP A 394 2.32 11.19 -20.85
C TRP A 394 2.42 12.44 -21.74
N GLU A 395 1.31 12.98 -22.23
CA GLU A 395 1.27 14.16 -23.10
C GLU A 395 1.72 15.42 -22.36
N THR A 396 1.46 15.50 -21.06
CA THR A 396 1.92 16.61 -20.21
C THR A 396 3.45 16.70 -20.11
N SER A 397 4.16 15.63 -20.44
CA SER A 397 5.63 15.59 -20.50
C SER A 397 6.16 15.69 -21.93
N GLY A 398 5.35 16.15 -22.89
CA GLY A 398 5.76 16.33 -24.29
C GLY A 398 5.83 15.05 -25.13
N TYR A 399 5.26 13.93 -24.63
CA TYR A 399 5.20 12.66 -25.35
C TYR A 399 3.77 12.34 -25.77
N THR A 400 3.55 12.18 -27.06
CA THR A 400 2.30 11.64 -27.60
C THR A 400 2.52 10.18 -27.96
N ILE A 401 1.74 9.27 -27.37
CA ILE A 401 1.77 7.85 -27.72
C ILE A 401 0.39 7.45 -28.21
N ARG A 402 0.36 6.73 -29.32
CA ARG A 402 -0.85 6.16 -29.92
C ARG A 402 -0.62 4.69 -30.22
N LEU A 403 -1.32 3.80 -29.54
CA LEU A 403 -1.30 2.36 -29.83
C LEU A 403 -2.05 2.11 -31.13
N LEU A 404 -1.40 1.36 -32.03
CA LEU A 404 -1.92 0.95 -33.32
C LEU A 404 -2.34 -0.52 -33.27
N GLN A 405 -1.53 -1.34 -32.60
CA GLN A 405 -1.77 -2.78 -32.46
C GLN A 405 -1.26 -3.28 -31.10
N LEU A 406 -2.00 -4.24 -30.56
CA LEU A 406 -1.64 -5.02 -29.37
C LEU A 406 -2.02 -6.47 -29.67
N GLU A 407 -1.06 -7.36 -29.47
CA GLU A 407 -1.25 -8.81 -29.61
C GLU A 407 -0.58 -9.51 -28.41
N VAL A 408 -1.34 -10.35 -27.72
CA VAL A 408 -0.83 -11.22 -26.65
C VAL A 408 -0.95 -12.66 -27.12
N ASN A 409 0.20 -13.29 -27.29
CA ASN A 409 0.36 -14.71 -27.58
C ASN A 409 0.66 -15.47 -26.28
N GLU A 410 1.01 -16.75 -26.36
CA GLU A 410 1.24 -17.59 -25.17
C GLU A 410 2.58 -17.28 -24.48
N ASP A 411 3.52 -16.62 -25.16
CA ASP A 411 4.89 -16.39 -24.70
C ASP A 411 5.36 -14.94 -24.86
N GLU A 412 4.65 -14.12 -25.63
CA GLU A 412 5.03 -12.75 -25.90
C GLU A 412 3.85 -11.77 -26.06
N ILE A 413 4.12 -10.52 -25.72
CA ILE A 413 3.29 -9.36 -26.04
C ILE A 413 3.97 -8.56 -27.14
N LYS A 414 3.27 -8.36 -28.26
CA LYS A 414 3.68 -7.48 -29.35
C LYS A 414 2.84 -6.22 -29.33
N THR A 415 3.51 -5.08 -29.48
CA THR A 415 2.82 -3.80 -29.64
C THR A 415 3.41 -3.03 -30.81
N ALA A 416 2.53 -2.34 -31.54
CA ALA A 416 2.91 -1.31 -32.49
C ALA A 416 2.29 0.01 -32.04
N ALA A 417 3.10 1.06 -32.00
CA ALA A 417 2.69 2.37 -31.55
C ALA A 417 3.27 3.46 -32.44
N PHE A 418 2.52 4.54 -32.62
CA PHE A 418 3.06 5.81 -33.06
C PHE A 418 3.50 6.61 -31.82
N VAL A 419 4.70 7.18 -31.88
CA VAL A 419 5.25 8.05 -30.84
C VAL A 419 5.64 9.38 -31.47
N ARG A 420 5.23 10.46 -30.83
CA ARG A 420 5.69 11.82 -31.13
C ARG A 420 6.31 12.46 -29.90
N LEU A 421 7.40 13.17 -30.12
CA LEU A 421 8.21 13.77 -29.09
C LEU A 421 8.47 15.25 -29.37
N GLU A 422 8.10 16.11 -28.44
CA GLU A 422 8.32 17.54 -28.54
C GLU A 422 9.76 17.92 -28.10
N PRO A 423 10.52 18.72 -28.88
CA PRO A 423 11.92 19.06 -28.57
C PRO A 423 12.10 19.80 -27.24
N ASN A 424 11.07 20.54 -26.82
CA ASN A 424 11.06 21.36 -25.61
C ASN A 424 10.32 20.70 -24.43
N GLY A 425 9.90 19.44 -24.55
CA GLY A 425 9.11 18.73 -23.53
C GLY A 425 9.89 18.23 -22.31
N PHE A 426 11.18 18.57 -22.17
CA PHE A 426 12.14 17.92 -21.27
C PHE A 426 12.85 18.86 -20.30
#